data_AF-A0A3C1R046-F1
#
_entry.id   AF-A0A3C1R046-F1
#
_cell.length_a   1.000
_cell.length_b   1.000
_cell.length_c   1.000
_cell.angle_alpha   90.00
_cell.angle_beta   90.00
_cell.angle_gamma   90.00
#
_symmetry.space_group_name_H-M   'P 1'
#
loop_
_entity.id
_entity.type
_entity.pdbx_description
1 polymer ?
#
loop_
_entity_poly.entity_id
_entity_poly.type
_entity_poly.pdbx_seq_one_letter_code
_entity_poly.pdbx_strand_id
1 'polypeptide(L)'
;MNTDNAPQSFAHGLGEIPSAIHIIGVVLTSTDVAATNAYMSRGWWANGKQWSQAMHSVHGGTPSVTRRCQSNNKAWIYHSTSGLLRSIKIEGVDSTHVHVTYPNVTSTTAFKFYMIAFAGCRADCGVWNGNRTIAPIQIPVACDPKFCEVASMRHGVTQNDSPQSVALFNLCYSDGVRTRTNGIAEPSSASPATPLRHQDDSFRVYNAASDIRTVADLYLAPRQLTIDVTDTSSTDFFDQGGYLVLGN
;
A
#
# COMPACT_ATOMS: atom_id res chain seq x y z
N MET A 1 -18.63 -1.70 -5.50
CA MET A 1 -18.52 -2.92 -4.65
C MET A 1 -19.90 -3.29 -4.17
N ASN A 2 -20.13 -4.57 -3.84
CA ASN A 2 -21.40 -4.98 -3.27
C ASN A 2 -21.54 -4.56 -1.79
N THR A 3 -22.74 -4.72 -1.23
CA THR A 3 -23.03 -4.53 0.20
C THR A 3 -23.01 -5.83 1.01
N ASP A 4 -22.73 -6.95 0.36
CA ASP A 4 -22.61 -8.29 0.93
C ASP A 4 -21.26 -8.93 0.55
N ASN A 5 -20.95 -10.09 1.14
CA ASN A 5 -19.77 -10.88 0.78
C ASN A 5 -20.02 -11.79 -0.45
N ALA A 6 -20.86 -11.38 -1.40
CA ALA A 6 -21.08 -12.17 -2.61
C ALA A 6 -19.84 -12.12 -3.52
N PRO A 7 -19.43 -13.24 -4.12
CA PRO A 7 -18.41 -13.25 -5.16
C PRO A 7 -18.79 -12.35 -6.33
N GLN A 8 -17.82 -11.62 -6.88
CA GLN A 8 -17.98 -10.81 -8.09
C GLN A 8 -16.80 -11.00 -9.04
N SER A 9 -17.05 -10.83 -10.34
CA SER A 9 -16.05 -10.92 -11.40
C SER A 9 -15.93 -9.59 -12.12
N PHE A 10 -14.71 -9.09 -12.31
CA PHE A 10 -14.42 -7.88 -13.08
C PHE A 10 -13.66 -8.23 -14.35
N ALA A 11 -14.20 -7.88 -15.51
CA ALA A 11 -13.51 -8.10 -16.77
C ALA A 11 -12.25 -7.22 -16.86
N HIS A 12 -11.08 -7.80 -17.15
CA HIS A 12 -9.81 -7.08 -17.28
C HIS A 12 -9.36 -6.86 -18.73
N GLY A 13 -9.97 -7.55 -19.71
CA GLY A 13 -9.79 -7.27 -21.13
C GLY A 13 -8.43 -7.63 -21.74
N LEU A 14 -7.59 -8.40 -21.04
CA LEU A 14 -6.25 -8.78 -21.54
C LEU A 14 -6.27 -9.96 -22.52
N GLY A 15 -7.28 -10.83 -22.46
CA GLY A 15 -7.37 -12.06 -23.27
C GLY A 15 -6.44 -13.19 -22.81
N GLU A 16 -5.57 -12.93 -21.85
CA GLU A 16 -4.69 -13.88 -21.17
C GLU A 16 -4.77 -13.69 -19.65
N ILE A 17 -4.29 -14.67 -18.88
CA ILE A 17 -4.37 -14.67 -17.41
C ILE A 17 -3.42 -13.60 -16.83
N PRO A 18 -3.91 -12.64 -16.02
CA PRO A 18 -3.05 -11.65 -15.36
C PRO A 18 -2.02 -12.30 -14.42
N SER A 19 -0.76 -11.84 -14.49
CA SER A 19 0.29 -12.23 -13.56
C SER A 19 0.24 -11.43 -12.25
N ALA A 20 -0.21 -10.18 -12.33
CA ALA A 20 -0.45 -9.32 -11.18
C ALA A 20 -1.65 -8.39 -11.38
N ILE A 21 -2.25 -7.98 -10.26
CA ILE A 21 -3.30 -6.96 -10.19
C ILE A 21 -2.84 -5.88 -9.21
N HIS A 22 -2.97 -4.61 -9.59
CA HIS A 22 -2.80 -3.44 -8.71
C HIS A 22 -4.15 -2.75 -8.54
N ILE A 23 -4.61 -2.64 -7.29
CA ILE A 23 -5.86 -1.96 -6.94
C ILE A 23 -5.53 -0.63 -6.28
N ILE A 24 -6.20 0.44 -6.71
CA ILE A 24 -6.11 1.77 -6.12
C ILE A 24 -7.51 2.26 -5.80
N GLY A 25 -7.82 2.51 -4.53
CA GLY A 25 -9.06 3.17 -4.11
C GLY A 25 -8.80 4.61 -3.69
N VAL A 26 -9.64 5.51 -4.19
CA VAL A 26 -9.72 6.90 -3.72
C VAL A 26 -11.20 7.20 -3.54
N VAL A 27 -11.54 7.78 -2.38
CA VAL A 27 -12.90 8.27 -2.12
C VAL A 27 -12.80 9.77 -1.93
N LEU A 28 -13.28 10.49 -2.94
CA LEU A 28 -13.69 11.88 -2.80
C LEU A 28 -15.16 11.85 -2.38
N THR A 29 -15.46 12.24 -1.15
CA THR A 29 -16.83 12.18 -0.60
C THR A 29 -17.75 13.26 -1.17
N SER A 30 -17.22 14.26 -1.87
CA SER A 30 -17.97 15.16 -2.75
C SER A 30 -17.10 15.66 -3.91
N THR A 31 -17.75 16.22 -4.93
CA THR A 31 -17.11 17.00 -6.01
C THR A 31 -16.92 18.47 -5.63
N ASP A 32 -17.22 18.83 -4.39
CA ASP A 32 -17.14 20.18 -3.87
C ASP A 32 -15.72 20.44 -3.34
N VAL A 33 -15.20 21.66 -3.50
CA VAL A 33 -13.84 22.02 -3.06
C VAL A 33 -13.74 22.02 -1.53
N ALA A 34 -14.89 22.00 -0.84
CA ALA A 34 -15.03 21.77 0.60
C ALA A 34 -15.08 20.28 1.03
N ALA A 35 -14.70 19.32 0.16
CA ALA A 35 -14.62 17.90 0.53
C ALA A 35 -13.62 17.67 1.68
N THR A 36 -14.14 17.42 2.88
CA THR A 36 -13.35 17.42 4.12
C THR A 36 -12.55 16.14 4.40
N ASN A 37 -12.88 14.99 3.82
CA ASN A 37 -12.19 13.74 4.19
C ASN A 37 -11.34 13.20 3.03
N ALA A 38 -10.09 12.88 3.33
CA ALA A 38 -9.18 12.26 2.38
C ALA A 38 -9.04 10.77 2.70
N TYR A 39 -9.40 9.91 1.75
CA TYR A 39 -9.13 8.48 1.83
C TYR A 39 -8.38 8.00 0.59
N MET A 40 -7.33 7.22 0.83
CA MET A 40 -6.52 6.55 -0.17
C MET A 40 -6.27 5.11 0.28
N SER A 41 -6.29 4.17 -0.67
CA SER A 41 -5.87 2.80 -0.45
C SER A 41 -5.26 2.22 -1.70
N ARG A 42 -4.38 1.25 -1.46
CA ARG A 42 -3.61 0.56 -2.48
C ARG A 42 -3.42 -0.88 -2.05
N GLY A 43 -3.40 -1.79 -3.00
CA GLY A 43 -2.83 -3.10 -2.78
C GLY A 43 -2.56 -3.83 -4.06
N TRP A 44 -1.92 -4.99 -3.92
CA TRP A 44 -1.52 -5.84 -5.02
C TRP A 44 -2.00 -7.26 -4.77
N TRP A 45 -2.11 -8.01 -5.87
CA TRP A 45 -2.20 -9.46 -5.89
C TRP A 45 -1.23 -9.98 -6.95
N ALA A 46 -0.53 -11.06 -6.65
CA ALA A 46 0.31 -11.80 -7.59
C ALA A 46 0.50 -13.24 -7.07
N ASN A 47 0.39 -14.24 -7.95
CA ASN A 47 0.55 -15.66 -7.62
C ASN A 47 -0.22 -16.13 -6.36
N GLY A 48 -1.46 -15.67 -6.17
CA GLY A 48 -2.29 -16.02 -5.01
C GLY A 48 -1.92 -15.30 -3.70
N LYS A 49 -0.77 -14.62 -3.63
CA LYS A 49 -0.41 -13.70 -2.55
C LYS A 49 -1.09 -12.36 -2.78
N GLN A 50 -1.35 -11.61 -1.71
CA GLN A 50 -1.93 -10.26 -1.80
C GLN A 50 -1.62 -9.43 -0.55
N TRP A 51 -1.47 -8.13 -0.74
CA TRP A 51 -1.20 -7.16 0.32
C TRP A 51 -1.91 -5.84 0.02
N SER A 52 -2.32 -5.10 1.05
CA SER A 52 -2.83 -3.73 0.90
C SER A 52 -2.52 -2.83 2.08
N GLN A 53 -2.51 -1.52 1.83
CA GLN A 53 -2.49 -0.45 2.83
C GLN A 53 -3.55 0.60 2.53
N ALA A 54 -4.03 1.28 3.58
CA ALA A 54 -4.96 2.39 3.48
C ALA A 54 -4.60 3.53 4.43
N MET A 55 -5.04 4.73 4.07
CA MET A 55 -4.96 5.97 4.86
C MET A 55 -6.32 6.69 4.84
N HIS A 56 -6.73 7.24 5.97
CA HIS A 56 -7.97 8.00 6.17
C HIS A 56 -7.66 9.23 7.04
N SER A 57 -7.98 10.42 6.56
CA SER A 57 -7.83 11.71 7.26
C SER A 57 -9.15 12.50 7.21
N VAL A 58 -9.38 13.34 8.23
CA VAL A 58 -10.63 14.11 8.44
C VAL A 58 -10.28 15.57 8.71
N HIS A 59 -10.58 16.44 7.75
CA HIS A 59 -10.39 17.89 7.88
C HIS A 59 -11.27 18.47 8.99
N GLY A 60 -10.70 19.39 9.77
CA GLY A 60 -11.38 19.97 10.94
C GLY A 60 -11.59 18.98 12.09
N GLY A 61 -11.26 17.70 11.91
CA GLY A 61 -11.21 16.71 12.97
C GLY A 61 -10.10 17.04 13.97
N THR A 62 -10.28 16.61 15.21
CA THR A 62 -9.18 16.65 16.18
C THR A 62 -8.06 15.69 15.75
N PRO A 63 -6.80 15.90 16.18
CA PRO A 63 -5.64 15.12 15.69
C PRO A 63 -5.70 13.61 15.98
N SER A 64 -6.69 13.16 16.74
CA SER A 64 -6.97 11.77 17.08
C SER A 64 -7.75 10.99 16.01
N VAL A 65 -8.12 11.61 14.88
CA VAL A 65 -9.08 11.05 13.90
C VAL A 65 -8.39 10.47 12.65
N THR A 66 -7.18 10.91 12.32
CA THR A 66 -6.39 10.40 11.19
C THR A 66 -5.84 8.99 11.47
N ARG A 67 -5.91 8.09 10.48
CA ARG A 67 -5.62 6.65 10.63
C ARG A 67 -4.97 6.03 9.39
N ARG A 68 -4.12 5.02 9.60
CA ARG A 68 -3.69 4.06 8.56
C ARG A 68 -3.95 2.61 8.95
N CYS A 69 -3.95 1.70 7.98
CA CYS A 69 -4.15 0.26 8.16
C CYS A 69 -3.38 -0.54 7.08
N GLN A 70 -3.04 -1.82 7.32
CA GLN A 70 -2.56 -2.76 6.29
C GLN A 70 -3.21 -4.14 6.43
N SER A 71 -3.13 -4.95 5.38
CA SER A 71 -3.60 -6.34 5.40
C SER A 71 -2.80 -7.24 4.46
N ASN A 72 -2.30 -8.36 4.98
CA ASN A 72 -1.54 -9.37 4.22
C ASN A 72 -2.43 -10.46 3.59
N ASN A 73 -3.76 -10.26 3.55
CA ASN A 73 -4.74 -11.24 3.03
C ASN A 73 -5.89 -10.56 2.26
N LYS A 74 -5.72 -9.28 1.89
CA LYS A 74 -6.70 -8.48 1.17
C LYS A 74 -5.95 -7.64 0.15
N ALA A 75 -6.37 -7.68 -1.12
CA ALA A 75 -5.79 -6.84 -2.17
C ALA A 75 -6.25 -5.37 -2.08
N TRP A 76 -7.26 -5.07 -1.26
CA TRP A 76 -7.68 -3.70 -0.97
C TRP A 76 -8.44 -3.60 0.35
N ILE A 77 -8.30 -2.47 1.06
CA ILE A 77 -8.98 -2.19 2.34
C ILE A 77 -9.45 -0.72 2.44
N TYR A 78 -10.59 -0.48 3.07
CA TYR A 78 -11.05 0.83 3.54
C TYR A 78 -11.35 0.76 5.03
N HIS A 79 -10.70 1.62 5.81
CA HIS A 79 -10.95 1.80 7.23
C HIS A 79 -11.40 3.24 7.51
N SER A 80 -12.04 3.43 8.65
CA SER A 80 -12.31 4.75 9.23
C SER A 80 -11.90 4.77 10.71
N THR A 81 -12.39 5.76 11.45
CA THR A 81 -12.31 5.79 12.92
C THR A 81 -12.98 4.61 13.61
N SER A 82 -13.99 3.99 13.00
CA SER A 82 -14.72 2.83 13.56
C SER A 82 -14.12 1.46 13.19
N GLY A 83 -12.96 1.44 12.53
CA GLY A 83 -12.24 0.21 12.15
C GLY A 83 -12.31 -0.10 10.65
N LEU A 84 -12.07 -1.37 10.29
CA LEU A 84 -12.12 -1.83 8.90
C LEU A 84 -13.59 -1.93 8.41
N LEU A 85 -13.89 -1.24 7.33
CA LEU A 85 -15.25 -0.90 6.89
C LEU A 85 -15.64 -1.48 5.52
N ARG A 86 -14.66 -1.63 4.62
CA ARG A 86 -14.75 -2.45 3.39
C ARG A 86 -13.43 -3.14 3.12
N SER A 87 -13.47 -4.24 2.38
CA SER A 87 -12.28 -4.87 1.81
C SER A 87 -12.58 -5.60 0.50
N ILE A 88 -11.54 -5.83 -0.30
CA ILE A 88 -11.57 -6.74 -1.45
C ILE A 88 -10.49 -7.79 -1.23
N LYS A 89 -10.84 -9.05 -1.43
CA LYS A 89 -9.89 -10.16 -1.56
C LYS A 89 -10.03 -10.73 -2.96
N ILE A 90 -8.92 -10.86 -3.69
CA ILE A 90 -8.90 -11.57 -4.97
C ILE A 90 -8.80 -13.06 -4.65
N GLU A 91 -9.77 -13.84 -5.09
CA GLU A 91 -9.78 -15.30 -4.94
C GLU A 91 -9.05 -16.00 -6.09
N GLY A 92 -9.04 -15.39 -7.27
CA GLY A 92 -8.35 -15.88 -8.45
C GLY A 92 -8.54 -14.97 -9.65
N VAL A 93 -7.88 -15.33 -10.74
CA VAL A 93 -7.98 -14.67 -12.05
C VAL A 93 -8.04 -15.74 -13.13
N ASP A 94 -8.81 -15.48 -14.19
CA ASP A 94 -8.83 -16.29 -15.42
C ASP A 94 -8.36 -15.44 -16.62
N SER A 95 -8.57 -15.88 -17.87
CA SER A 95 -8.16 -15.13 -19.07
C SER A 95 -9.07 -13.93 -19.42
N THR A 96 -10.15 -13.75 -18.68
CA THR A 96 -11.23 -12.79 -18.93
C THR A 96 -11.59 -11.95 -17.70
N HIS A 97 -11.54 -12.53 -16.49
CA HIS A 97 -12.02 -11.93 -15.25
C HIS A 97 -11.04 -12.03 -14.07
N VAL A 98 -11.11 -11.02 -13.20
CA VAL A 98 -10.59 -11.05 -11.83
C VAL A 98 -11.74 -11.38 -10.89
N HIS A 99 -11.65 -12.49 -10.16
CA HIS A 99 -12.66 -12.93 -9.21
C HIS A 99 -12.34 -12.42 -7.81
N VAL A 100 -13.32 -11.79 -7.16
CA VAL A 100 -13.17 -11.20 -5.83
C VAL A 100 -14.28 -11.59 -4.88
N THR A 101 -13.98 -11.51 -3.59
CA THR A 101 -14.95 -11.49 -2.48
C THR A 101 -14.82 -10.18 -1.71
N TYR A 102 -15.79 -9.91 -0.82
CA TYR A 102 -15.82 -8.72 0.04
C TYR A 102 -15.88 -9.11 1.51
N PRO A 103 -14.75 -9.55 2.13
CA PRO A 103 -14.74 -10.06 3.50
C PRO A 103 -15.26 -9.09 4.57
N ASN A 104 -15.27 -7.78 4.28
CA ASN A 104 -15.81 -6.74 5.17
C ASN A 104 -16.82 -5.87 4.41
N VAL A 105 -18.05 -5.76 4.93
CA VAL A 105 -19.14 -4.98 4.30
C VAL A 105 -19.96 -4.10 5.27
N THR A 106 -19.43 -3.77 6.43
CA THR A 106 -20.12 -3.02 7.52
C THR A 106 -20.60 -1.60 7.17
N SER A 107 -19.90 -0.87 6.30
CA SER A 107 -20.06 0.58 6.05
C SER A 107 -21.21 1.08 5.14
N THR A 108 -22.01 0.21 4.51
CA THR A 108 -22.99 0.50 3.40
C THR A 108 -22.52 1.29 2.16
N THR A 109 -21.87 2.46 2.30
CA THR A 109 -21.45 3.45 1.27
C THR A 109 -20.90 2.87 -0.04
N ALA A 110 -21.10 3.57 -1.16
CA ALA A 110 -20.55 3.20 -2.46
C ALA A 110 -19.07 3.59 -2.61
N PHE A 111 -18.19 2.59 -2.65
CA PHE A 111 -16.76 2.78 -2.84
C PHE A 111 -16.33 2.53 -4.29
N LYS A 112 -15.51 3.44 -4.83
CA LYS A 112 -14.87 3.33 -6.13
C LYS A 112 -13.42 2.87 -5.95
N PHE A 113 -12.96 2.05 -6.88
CA PHE A 113 -11.57 1.63 -7.02
C PHE A 113 -11.25 1.49 -8.50
N TYR A 114 -9.96 1.58 -8.81
CA TYR A 114 -9.38 1.30 -10.10
C TYR A 114 -8.57 0.01 -9.98
N MET A 115 -8.63 -0.82 -11.00
CA MET A 115 -7.90 -2.08 -11.08
C MET A 115 -7.06 -2.06 -12.34
N ILE A 116 -5.76 -2.26 -12.18
CA ILE A 116 -4.79 -2.37 -13.28
C ILE A 116 -4.33 -3.83 -13.29
N ALA A 117 -4.52 -4.51 -14.43
CA ALA A 117 -4.08 -5.89 -14.61
C ALA A 117 -2.81 -5.91 -15.48
N PHE A 118 -1.84 -6.72 -15.08
CA PHE A 118 -0.57 -6.92 -15.78
C PHE A 118 -0.54 -8.34 -16.32
N ALA A 119 -0.07 -8.52 -17.55
CA ALA A 119 0.22 -9.81 -18.17
C ALA A 119 1.44 -9.66 -19.10
N GLY A 120 1.82 -10.74 -19.82
CA GLY A 120 3.08 -10.80 -20.58
C GLY A 120 4.36 -10.71 -19.73
N CYS A 121 4.25 -10.76 -18.40
CA CYS A 121 5.36 -10.69 -17.44
C CYS A 121 5.14 -11.69 -16.30
N ARG A 122 6.19 -12.00 -15.54
CA ARG A 122 6.03 -12.64 -14.22
C ARG A 122 5.92 -11.58 -13.15
N ALA A 123 5.33 -11.96 -12.02
CA ALA A 123 5.24 -11.10 -10.86
C ALA A 123 5.46 -11.88 -9.57
N ASP A 124 5.73 -11.15 -8.48
CA ASP A 124 5.56 -11.64 -7.12
C ASP A 124 5.15 -10.47 -6.21
N CYS A 125 4.43 -10.75 -5.13
CA CYS A 125 4.10 -9.73 -4.13
C CYS A 125 4.17 -10.30 -2.73
N GLY A 126 4.31 -9.45 -1.72
CA GLY A 126 4.41 -9.93 -0.36
C GLY A 126 4.72 -8.81 0.63
N VAL A 127 5.30 -9.21 1.76
CA VAL A 127 5.69 -8.31 2.84
C VAL A 127 7.20 -8.26 3.02
N TRP A 128 7.67 -7.12 3.50
CA TRP A 128 9.04 -6.93 3.96
C TRP A 128 9.03 -6.35 5.38
N ASN A 129 10.06 -6.70 6.14
CA ASN A 129 10.25 -6.25 7.51
C ASN A 129 11.76 -6.13 7.75
N GLY A 130 12.24 -4.91 7.97
CA GLY A 130 13.61 -4.60 8.35
C GLY A 130 13.94 -5.03 9.78
N ASN A 131 12.95 -5.34 10.61
CA ASN A 131 13.14 -5.89 11.94
C ASN A 131 14.15 -5.08 12.79
N ARG A 132 14.17 -3.76 12.61
CA ARG A 132 15.06 -2.79 13.28
C ARG A 132 16.54 -2.94 12.92
N THR A 133 16.85 -3.43 11.72
CA THR A 133 18.21 -3.60 11.22
C THR A 133 18.62 -2.53 10.21
N ILE A 134 19.91 -2.21 10.22
CA ILE A 134 20.62 -1.46 9.16
C ILE A 134 21.38 -2.40 8.21
N ALA A 135 21.09 -3.70 8.27
CA ALA A 135 21.61 -4.69 7.34
C ALA A 135 20.72 -4.81 6.10
N PRO A 136 21.26 -5.16 4.92
CA PRO A 136 20.46 -5.38 3.73
C PRO A 136 19.39 -6.46 3.92
N ILE A 137 18.14 -6.11 3.62
CA ILE A 137 16.99 -7.01 3.71
C ILE A 137 16.86 -7.74 2.37
N GLN A 138 17.25 -9.00 2.33
CA GLN A 138 17.15 -9.84 1.13
C GLN A 138 15.81 -10.58 1.08
N ILE A 139 15.05 -10.37 0.01
CA ILE A 139 13.71 -10.91 -0.20
C ILE A 139 13.74 -11.84 -1.43
N PRO A 140 13.63 -13.17 -1.24
CA PRO A 140 13.45 -14.10 -2.35
C PRO A 140 12.13 -13.82 -3.08
N VAL A 141 12.16 -13.75 -4.41
CA VAL A 141 10.99 -13.49 -5.25
C VAL A 141 10.86 -14.51 -6.38
N ALA A 142 9.61 -14.80 -6.77
CA ALA A 142 9.27 -15.87 -7.72
C ALA A 142 9.73 -15.64 -9.18
N CYS A 143 10.25 -14.46 -9.52
CA CYS A 143 10.67 -14.07 -10.87
C CYS A 143 11.97 -13.25 -10.85
N ASP A 144 12.56 -13.01 -12.03
CA ASP A 144 13.76 -12.18 -12.13
C ASP A 144 13.35 -10.71 -12.27
N PRO A 145 13.50 -9.88 -11.21
CA PRO A 145 12.93 -8.54 -11.14
C PRO A 145 13.47 -7.63 -12.25
N LYS A 146 12.55 -6.84 -12.82
CA LYS A 146 12.83 -5.70 -13.72
C LYS A 146 12.22 -4.40 -13.21
N PHE A 147 11.23 -4.51 -12.34
CA PHE A 147 10.59 -3.39 -11.66
C PHE A 147 10.16 -3.85 -10.27
N CYS A 148 10.30 -2.98 -9.28
CA CYS A 148 9.67 -3.14 -7.99
C CYS A 148 8.91 -1.89 -7.57
N GLU A 149 7.85 -2.12 -6.81
CA GLU A 149 7.11 -1.13 -6.04
C GLU A 149 7.18 -1.58 -4.58
N VAL A 150 7.61 -0.68 -3.70
CA VAL A 150 7.76 -0.92 -2.26
C VAL A 150 6.97 0.13 -1.50
N ALA A 151 5.99 -0.31 -0.72
CA ALA A 151 5.27 0.55 0.20
C ALA A 151 5.88 0.44 1.59
N SER A 152 5.99 1.57 2.30
CA SER A 152 6.55 1.64 3.65
C SER A 152 5.58 2.28 4.64
N MET A 153 5.55 1.70 5.84
CA MET A 153 4.77 2.16 6.97
C MET A 153 5.54 1.96 8.29
N ARG A 154 5.29 2.86 9.26
CA ARG A 154 5.91 2.79 10.60
C ARG A 154 5.58 1.44 11.26
N HIS A 155 6.60 0.81 11.84
CA HIS A 155 6.47 -0.41 12.63
C HIS A 155 5.55 -0.18 13.84
N GLY A 156 4.83 -1.23 14.25
CA GLY A 156 3.76 -1.17 15.24
C GLY A 156 2.47 -1.86 14.80
N VAL A 157 2.37 -2.25 13.52
CA VAL A 157 1.31 -3.18 13.07
C VAL A 157 1.78 -4.62 13.28
N THR A 158 1.57 -5.10 14.50
CA THR A 158 1.74 -6.52 14.90
C THR A 158 0.52 -7.37 14.53
N GLN A 159 -0.60 -6.76 14.14
CA GLN A 159 -1.84 -7.42 13.77
C GLN A 159 -2.40 -6.81 12.48
N ASN A 160 -2.74 -7.64 11.49
CA ASN A 160 -3.45 -7.22 10.29
C ASN A 160 -4.73 -6.45 10.62
N ASP A 161 -5.19 -5.63 9.68
CA ASP A 161 -6.48 -4.91 9.73
C ASP A 161 -6.63 -3.89 10.89
N SER A 162 -5.58 -3.68 11.69
CA SER A 162 -5.62 -2.86 12.91
C SER A 162 -5.25 -1.38 12.64
N PRO A 163 -6.12 -0.41 13.00
CA PRO A 163 -5.91 1.00 12.69
C PRO A 163 -4.83 1.66 13.58
N GLN A 164 -3.99 2.50 12.98
CA GLN A 164 -2.86 3.20 13.65
C GLN A 164 -3.02 4.72 13.59
N SER A 165 -2.65 5.44 14.65
CA SER A 165 -2.96 6.86 14.88
C SER A 165 -2.08 7.89 14.16
N VAL A 166 -1.40 7.54 13.06
CA VAL A 166 -0.59 8.47 12.25
C VAL A 166 -0.84 8.18 10.77
N ALA A 167 -1.11 9.19 9.95
CA ALA A 167 -1.07 9.03 8.50
C ALA A 167 0.38 9.05 8.03
N LEU A 168 0.79 7.91 7.48
CA LEU A 168 2.02 7.80 6.71
C LEU A 168 1.74 6.87 5.54
N PHE A 169 1.98 7.37 4.33
CA PHE A 169 1.82 6.62 3.10
C PHE A 169 3.04 6.91 2.24
N ASN A 170 4.08 6.09 2.36
CA ASN A 170 5.30 6.18 1.56
C ASN A 170 5.33 5.06 0.54
N LEU A 171 5.82 5.39 -0.65
CA LEU A 171 5.69 4.57 -1.84
C LEU A 171 6.89 4.81 -2.75
N CYS A 172 7.74 3.81 -2.85
CA CYS A 172 8.94 3.81 -3.65
C CYS A 172 8.76 2.90 -4.88
N TYR A 173 9.32 3.31 -6.00
CA TYR A 173 9.39 2.51 -7.22
C TYR A 173 10.84 2.47 -7.71
N SER A 174 11.27 1.34 -8.26
CA SER A 174 12.59 1.21 -8.89
C SER A 174 12.56 0.27 -10.09
N ASP A 175 13.32 0.62 -11.13
CA ASP A 175 13.64 -0.26 -12.27
C ASP A 175 15.03 -0.92 -12.13
N GLY A 176 15.67 -0.77 -10.96
CA GLY A 176 17.04 -1.23 -10.69
C GLY A 176 18.14 -0.28 -11.18
N VAL A 177 17.79 0.82 -11.86
CA VAL A 177 18.72 1.87 -12.30
C VAL A 177 18.32 3.24 -11.72
N ARG A 178 17.02 3.49 -11.61
CA ARG A 178 16.42 4.71 -11.09
C ARG A 178 15.42 4.36 -10.00
N THR A 179 15.49 5.11 -8.91
CA THR A 179 14.57 4.98 -7.79
C THR A 179 13.80 6.30 -7.63
N ARG A 180 12.52 6.19 -7.27
CA ARG A 180 11.63 7.33 -7.02
C ARG A 180 10.70 7.04 -5.85
N THR A 181 10.79 7.83 -4.81
CA THR A 181 9.81 7.82 -3.70
C THR A 181 8.84 8.96 -3.83
N ASN A 182 7.58 8.69 -3.51
CA ASN A 182 6.56 9.68 -3.23
C ASN A 182 5.91 9.34 -1.89
N GLY A 183 5.52 10.35 -1.13
CA GLY A 183 4.84 10.10 0.14
C GLY A 183 4.01 11.27 0.68
N ILE A 184 3.11 10.94 1.59
CA ILE A 184 2.35 11.89 2.41
C ILE A 184 2.52 11.51 3.88
N ALA A 185 2.84 12.51 4.69
CA ALA A 185 2.89 12.43 6.14
C ALA A 185 1.94 13.49 6.74
N GLU A 186 1.18 13.10 7.78
CA GLU A 186 0.34 14.03 8.53
C GLU A 186 0.57 13.78 10.04
N PRO A 187 1.07 14.78 10.79
CA PRO A 187 1.26 14.64 12.23
C PRO A 187 -0.07 14.63 12.96
N SER A 188 -0.28 13.60 13.78
CA SER A 188 -1.45 13.45 14.66
C SER A 188 -1.39 14.37 15.90
N SER A 189 -0.83 15.58 15.75
CA SER A 189 -0.62 16.54 16.84
C SER A 189 -0.72 17.99 16.35
N ALA A 190 -1.68 18.71 16.95
CA ALA A 190 -1.96 20.14 16.83
C ALA A 190 -2.69 20.64 15.55
N SER A 191 -3.55 21.63 15.79
CA SER A 191 -4.32 22.39 14.80
C SER A 191 -3.46 23.48 14.14
N PRO A 192 -3.64 23.78 12.84
CA PRO A 192 -4.08 22.90 11.76
C PRO A 192 -2.86 22.22 11.13
N ALA A 193 -2.70 20.91 11.33
CA ALA A 193 -1.63 20.16 10.69
C ALA A 193 -1.82 20.13 9.16
N THR A 194 -0.92 20.79 8.43
CA THR A 194 -0.88 20.70 6.95
C THR A 194 -0.31 19.35 6.56
N PRO A 195 -0.93 18.57 5.65
CA PRO A 195 -0.36 17.33 5.15
C PRO A 195 0.90 17.62 4.34
N LEU A 196 2.01 17.03 4.76
CA LEU A 196 3.33 17.23 4.19
C LEU A 196 3.56 16.18 3.09
N ARG A 197 4.14 16.61 1.97
CA ARG A 197 4.31 15.79 0.76
C ARG A 197 5.80 15.69 0.44
N HIS A 198 6.23 14.50 0.03
CA HIS A 198 7.64 14.20 -0.23
C HIS A 198 7.78 13.56 -1.61
N GLN A 199 8.85 13.92 -2.32
CA GLN A 199 9.23 13.38 -3.62
C GLN A 199 10.76 13.34 -3.68
N ASP A 200 11.32 12.15 -3.92
CA ASP A 200 12.74 11.91 -3.75
C ASP A 200 13.29 10.91 -4.77
N ASP A 201 14.58 11.05 -5.07
CA ASP A 201 15.33 10.26 -6.05
C ASP A 201 15.95 8.98 -5.46
N SER A 202 15.62 8.65 -4.21
CA SER A 202 16.09 7.48 -3.44
C SER A 202 14.93 6.89 -2.63
N PHE A 203 15.08 5.70 -2.04
CA PHE A 203 14.06 5.20 -1.10
C PHE A 203 14.18 5.97 0.22
N ARG A 204 13.18 6.80 0.55
CA ARG A 204 13.14 7.59 1.79
C ARG A 204 11.83 7.38 2.53
N VAL A 205 11.91 7.11 3.83
CA VAL A 205 10.74 6.99 4.71
C VAL A 205 10.73 8.17 5.66
N TYR A 206 9.67 8.96 5.60
CA TYR A 206 9.46 10.13 6.45
C TYR A 206 8.75 9.78 7.75
N ASN A 207 8.98 10.53 8.83
CA ASN A 207 8.09 10.50 10.00
C ASN A 207 6.91 11.46 9.82
N ALA A 208 6.08 11.54 10.85
CA ALA A 208 4.93 12.44 10.92
C ALA A 208 5.30 13.94 10.91
N ALA A 209 6.54 14.28 11.26
CA ALA A 209 7.09 15.64 11.28
C ALA A 209 7.91 15.99 10.02
N SER A 210 7.94 15.10 9.02
CA SER A 210 8.75 15.20 7.80
C SER A 210 10.27 15.14 7.96
N ASP A 211 10.77 14.62 9.08
CA ASP A 211 12.15 14.16 9.15
C ASP A 211 12.32 12.89 8.31
N ILE A 212 13.42 12.79 7.57
CA ILE A 212 13.86 11.53 6.97
C ILE A 212 14.22 10.57 8.12
N ARG A 213 13.61 9.40 8.17
CA ARG A 213 13.86 8.36 9.18
C ARG A 213 14.58 7.14 8.66
N THR A 214 14.30 6.75 7.42
CA THR A 214 14.96 5.62 6.77
C THR A 214 15.44 6.09 5.42
N VAL A 215 16.73 5.91 5.12
CA VAL A 215 17.26 5.98 3.77
C VAL A 215 17.59 4.56 3.36
N ALA A 216 17.23 4.20 2.14
CA ALA A 216 17.54 2.90 1.59
C ALA A 216 17.78 2.96 0.07
N ASP A 217 18.44 1.93 -0.42
CA ASP A 217 18.59 1.62 -1.83
C ASP A 217 17.86 0.33 -2.18
N LEU A 218 17.38 0.23 -3.42
CA LEU A 218 16.63 -0.91 -3.93
C LEU A 218 17.44 -1.59 -5.03
N TYR A 219 17.86 -2.83 -4.79
CA TYR A 219 18.62 -3.62 -5.76
C TYR A 219 17.80 -4.79 -6.29
N LEU A 220 17.81 -4.95 -7.62
CA LEU A 220 17.09 -6.00 -8.34
C LEU A 220 18.11 -7.03 -8.86
N ALA A 221 18.17 -8.19 -8.22
CA ALA A 221 19.05 -9.31 -8.58
C ALA A 221 18.22 -10.54 -9.01
N PRO A 222 18.78 -11.52 -9.73
CA PRO A 222 18.06 -12.74 -10.12
C PRO A 222 17.38 -13.40 -8.90
N ARG A 223 16.06 -13.61 -9.00
CA ARG A 223 15.18 -14.10 -7.91
C ARG A 223 15.27 -13.36 -6.56
N GLN A 224 15.76 -12.12 -6.52
CA GLN A 224 15.97 -11.39 -5.27
C GLN A 224 15.70 -9.88 -5.41
N LEU A 225 14.83 -9.37 -4.53
CA LEU A 225 14.75 -7.94 -4.21
C LEU A 225 15.57 -7.70 -2.94
N THR A 226 16.46 -6.71 -2.96
CA THR A 226 17.17 -6.26 -1.75
C THR A 226 16.74 -4.84 -1.41
N ILE A 227 16.37 -4.62 -0.14
CA ILE A 227 16.17 -3.30 0.45
C ILE A 227 17.37 -3.05 1.36
N ASP A 228 18.32 -2.24 0.91
CA ASP A 228 19.54 -1.93 1.64
C ASP A 228 19.35 -0.67 2.47
N VAL A 229 19.23 -0.80 3.80
CA VAL A 229 18.92 0.31 4.71
C VAL A 229 20.21 0.99 5.15
N THR A 230 20.51 2.14 4.53
CA THR A 230 21.80 2.84 4.67
C THR A 230 21.84 3.86 5.81
N ASP A 231 20.69 4.36 6.28
CA ASP A 231 20.59 5.20 7.48
C ASP A 231 19.24 5.01 8.20
N THR A 232 19.28 4.99 9.54
CA THR A 232 18.11 5.11 10.41
C THR A 232 18.35 6.22 11.45
N SER A 233 17.86 7.43 11.16
CA SER A 233 18.18 8.65 11.93
C SER A 233 17.56 8.73 13.34
N SER A 234 16.83 7.70 13.78
CA SER A 234 16.19 7.68 15.09
C SER A 234 16.00 6.27 15.64
N THR A 235 15.86 6.15 16.96
CA THR A 235 15.39 4.95 17.67
C THR A 235 13.91 4.61 17.40
N ASP A 236 13.25 5.37 16.54
CA ASP A 236 11.83 5.26 16.21
C ASP A 236 11.65 4.51 14.88
N PHE A 237 10.70 3.58 14.83
CA PHE A 237 10.79 2.38 13.96
C PHE A 237 10.03 2.53 12.61
N PHE A 238 10.72 2.53 11.46
CA PHE A 238 10.16 2.86 10.14
C PHE A 238 10.63 1.92 9.00
N ASP A 239 10.28 0.64 9.09
CA ASP A 239 10.92 -0.40 8.26
C ASP A 239 10.04 -1.64 7.97
N GLN A 240 8.71 -1.50 7.81
CA GLN A 240 7.89 -2.62 7.33
C GLN A 240 6.85 -2.18 6.30
N GLY A 241 6.33 -3.13 5.53
CA GLY A 241 5.28 -2.90 4.57
C GLY A 241 5.17 -4.03 3.56
N GLY A 242 4.76 -3.69 2.34
CA GLY A 242 4.62 -4.65 1.26
C GLY A 242 5.43 -4.28 0.02
N TYR A 243 5.57 -5.26 -0.87
CA TYR A 243 6.16 -5.08 -2.20
C TYR A 243 5.30 -5.72 -3.30
N LEU A 244 5.42 -5.18 -4.51
CA LEU A 244 5.12 -5.83 -5.79
C LEU A 244 6.40 -5.83 -6.63
N VAL A 245 6.73 -6.96 -7.22
CA VAL A 245 7.81 -7.11 -8.21
C VAL A 245 7.20 -7.57 -9.52
N LEU A 246 7.64 -6.96 -10.63
CA LEU A 246 7.37 -7.39 -11.99
C LEU A 246 8.70 -7.77 -12.67
N GLY A 247 8.69 -8.81 -13.48
CA GLY A 247 9.91 -9.41 -14.05
C GLY A 247 9.67 -10.28 -15.28
N ASN A 248 10.74 -10.93 -15.74
CA ASN A 248 10.74 -11.90 -16.84
C ASN A 248 10.27 -13.30 -16.38
#